data_AF-A0A2V7UZ58-F1
#
_entry.id   AF-A0A2V7UZ58-F1
#
_cell.length_a   1.000
_cell.length_b   1.000
_cell.length_c   1.000
_cell.angle_alpha   90.00
_cell.angle_beta   90.00
_cell.angle_gamma   90.00
#
_symmetry.space_group_name_H-M   'P 1'
#
loop_
_entity.id
_entity.type
_entity.pdbx_description
1 polymer ?
#
loop_
_entity_poly.entity_id
_entity_poly.type
_entity_poly.pdbx_seq_one_letter_code
_entity_poly.pdbx_strand_id
1 'polypeptide(L)'
;LRIDTYRSSGAGGQHVNVTDSAVRITHLPTGIVVSCQNERSQIRNREVGMKILKARLYDLEMQKRRERLDAVESAKKDIAFGSQIRSYVMHPYRMVKDHRTKFEVGDVDRVMDGDLDALIKAALVARARGTLGQAAAGAD
;
A
#
# COMPACT_ATOMS: atom_id res chain seq x y z
N LEU A 1 0.14 3.38 26.64
CA LEU A 1 1.38 2.57 26.65
C LEU A 1 1.51 1.92 28.02
N ARG A 2 1.85 0.63 28.11
CA ARG A 2 2.20 0.00 29.38
C ARG A 2 3.72 -0.14 29.44
N ILE A 3 4.35 0.33 30.51
CA ILE A 3 5.80 0.28 30.68
C ILE A 3 6.07 -0.51 31.95
N ASP A 4 6.67 -1.69 31.78
CA ASP A 4 7.00 -2.60 32.87
C ASP A 4 8.54 -2.58 33.05
N THR A 5 9.02 -2.33 34.26
CA THR A 5 10.45 -2.40 34.62
C THR A 5 10.73 -3.70 35.35
N TYR A 6 11.83 -4.36 35.00
CA TYR A 6 12.19 -5.65 35.59
C TYR A 6 13.72 -5.83 35.63
N ARG A 7 14.18 -6.87 36.31
CA ARG A 7 15.61 -7.20 36.35
C ARG A 7 16.08 -7.71 35.00
N SER A 8 17.23 -7.19 34.57
CA SER A 8 17.88 -7.63 33.35
C SER A 8 18.23 -9.11 33.46
N SER A 9 17.99 -9.88 32.39
CA SER A 9 18.27 -11.32 32.36
C SER A 9 19.69 -11.57 31.81
N GLY A 10 20.54 -12.30 32.54
CA GLY A 10 21.84 -12.73 32.04
C GLY A 10 22.86 -13.04 33.14
N ALA A 11 23.99 -13.64 32.77
CA ALA A 11 25.14 -13.87 33.65
C ALA A 11 25.87 -12.54 33.92
N GLY A 12 25.28 -11.69 34.78
CA GLY A 12 25.81 -10.38 35.11
C GLY A 12 26.34 -10.27 36.54
N GLY A 13 27.13 -9.23 36.78
CA GLY A 13 27.62 -8.89 38.12
C GLY A 13 26.53 -8.35 39.06
N GLN A 14 26.93 -7.84 40.23
CA GLN A 14 26.03 -7.36 41.29
C GLN A 14 24.91 -6.41 40.79
N HIS A 15 25.22 -5.55 39.81
CA HIS A 15 24.27 -4.62 39.21
C HIS A 15 23.08 -5.31 38.51
N VAL A 16 23.27 -6.49 37.92
CA VAL A 16 22.20 -7.26 37.23
C VAL A 16 21.28 -7.94 38.24
N ASN A 17 21.82 -8.37 39.39
CA ASN A 17 21.07 -9.09 40.41
C ASN A 17 20.25 -8.17 41.33
N VAL A 18 20.71 -6.93 41.52
CA VAL A 18 20.14 -5.99 42.51
C VAL A 18 19.30 -4.88 41.85
N THR A 19 19.60 -4.48 40.61
CA THR A 19 18.99 -3.28 40.00
C THR A 19 18.04 -3.60 38.85
N ASP A 20 16.81 -3.07 38.94
CA ASP A 20 15.77 -3.21 37.91
C ASP A 20 16.04 -2.25 36.74
N SER A 21 16.90 -2.67 35.83
CA SER A 21 17.37 -1.85 34.70
C SER A 21 16.67 -2.16 33.36
N ALA A 22 16.06 -3.34 33.19
CA ALA A 22 15.38 -3.72 31.96
C ALA A 22 13.99 -3.09 31.87
N VAL A 23 13.60 -2.68 30.65
CA VAL A 23 12.31 -2.03 30.38
C VAL A 23 11.58 -2.78 29.28
N ARG A 24 10.30 -3.07 29.50
CA ARG A 24 9.37 -3.60 28.51
C ARG A 24 8.28 -2.56 28.24
N ILE A 25 8.12 -2.18 26.99
CA ILE A 25 7.12 -1.23 26.53
C ILE A 25 6.12 -1.98 25.67
N THR A 26 4.85 -1.94 26.06
CA THR A 26 3.73 -2.53 25.32
C THR A 26 2.84 -1.43 24.77
N HIS A 27 2.65 -1.45 23.45
CA HIS A 27 1.66 -0.62 22.77
C HIS A 27 0.32 -1.34 22.74
N LEU A 28 -0.53 -1.05 23.74
CA LEU A 28 -1.83 -1.68 23.94
C LEU A 28 -2.71 -1.71 22.66
N PRO A 29 -2.79 -0.64 21.85
CA PRO A 29 -3.66 -0.65 20.66
C PRO A 29 -3.20 -1.60 19.55
N THR A 30 -1.89 -1.86 19.41
CA THR A 30 -1.36 -2.73 18.34
C THR A 30 -0.82 -4.07 18.86
N GLY A 31 -0.76 -4.26 20.18
CA GLY A 31 -0.16 -5.43 20.81
C GLY A 31 1.37 -5.53 20.68
N ILE A 32 2.05 -4.55 20.05
CA ILE A 32 3.51 -4.61 19.86
C ILE A 32 4.20 -4.45 21.22
N VAL A 33 5.04 -5.43 21.55
CA VAL A 33 5.89 -5.43 22.74
C VAL A 33 7.35 -5.25 22.32
N VAL A 34 8.04 -4.35 23.00
CA VAL A 34 9.48 -4.11 22.84
C VAL A 34 10.14 -4.20 24.21
N SER A 35 11.19 -5.01 24.33
CA SER A 35 12.04 -5.08 25.52
C SER A 35 13.42 -4.51 25.21
N CYS A 36 13.99 -3.77 26.17
CA CYS A 36 15.35 -3.23 26.08
C CYS A 36 16.06 -3.40 27.42
N GLN A 37 17.27 -3.97 27.38
CA GLN A 37 18.14 -4.20 28.54
C GLN A 37 19.63 -3.96 28.20
N ASN A 38 19.90 -3.21 27.13
CA ASN A 38 21.24 -3.08 26.55
C ASN A 38 22.17 -2.26 27.44
N GLU A 39 21.63 -1.28 28.17
CA GLU A 39 22.39 -0.40 29.04
C GLU A 39 22.13 -0.67 30.51
N ARG A 40 23.05 -0.23 31.36
CA ARG A 40 22.89 -0.29 32.83
C ARG A 40 21.82 0.69 33.33
N SER A 41 21.57 1.77 32.61
CA SER A 41 20.59 2.81 32.97
C SER A 41 19.19 2.48 32.45
N GLN A 42 18.22 2.46 33.36
CA GLN A 42 16.80 2.26 33.05
C GLN A 42 16.25 3.36 32.13
N ILE A 43 16.68 4.62 32.30
CA ILE A 43 16.24 5.76 31.48
C ILE A 43 16.67 5.56 30.02
N ARG A 44 17.95 5.19 29.81
CA ARG A 44 18.47 4.95 28.45
C ARG A 44 17.80 3.75 27.80
N ASN A 45 17.56 2.67 28.54
CA ASN A 45 16.80 1.52 28.03
C ASN A 45 15.37 1.91 27.63
N ARG A 46 14.72 2.79 28.38
CA ARG A 46 13.39 3.32 28.03
C ARG A 46 13.43 4.16 26.74
N GLU A 47 14.42 5.03 26.59
CA GLU A 47 14.58 5.87 25.40
C GLU A 47 14.85 5.04 24.14
N VAL A 48 15.76 4.07 24.23
CA VAL A 48 16.06 3.14 23.14
C VAL A 48 14.85 2.27 22.80
N GLY A 49 14.16 1.73 23.81
CA GLY A 49 12.93 0.98 23.64
C GLY A 49 11.84 1.79 22.93
N MET A 50 11.70 3.09 23.25
CA MET A 50 10.76 3.98 22.60
C MET A 50 11.11 4.25 21.12
N LYS A 51 12.41 4.42 20.81
CA LYS A 51 12.88 4.57 19.42
C LYS A 51 12.56 3.32 18.59
N ILE A 52 12.81 2.13 19.13
CA ILE A 52 12.49 0.86 18.48
C ILE A 52 10.99 0.70 18.31
N LEU A 53 10.19 1.02 19.34
CA LEU A 53 8.73 0.96 19.25
C LEU A 53 8.19 1.86 18.16
N LYS A 54 8.71 3.10 18.05
CA LYS A 54 8.32 4.05 17.00
C LYS A 54 8.63 3.51 15.60
N ALA A 55 9.82 2.93 15.41
CA ALA A 55 10.19 2.30 14.13
C ALA A 55 9.23 1.16 13.76
N ARG A 56 8.95 0.25 14.70
CA ARG A 56 8.01 -0.87 14.46
C ARG A 56 6.59 -0.40 14.15
N LEU A 57 6.11 0.66 14.81
CA LEU A 57 4.79 1.24 14.53
C LEU A 57 4.75 1.86 13.14
N TYR A 58 5.82 2.54 12.74
CA TYR A 58 5.94 3.11 11.41
C TYR A 58 5.93 2.02 10.32
N ASP A 59 6.69 0.95 10.51
CA ASP A 59 6.72 -0.17 9.58
C ASP A 59 5.34 -0.83 9.43
N LEU A 60 4.62 -1.01 10.54
CA LEU A 60 3.25 -1.53 10.53
C LEU A 60 2.31 -0.63 9.72
N GLU A 61 2.42 0.69 9.87
CA GLU A 61 1.59 1.64 9.13
C GLU A 61 1.94 1.68 7.64
N MET A 62 3.22 1.59 7.30
CA MET A 62 3.69 1.47 5.92
C MET A 62 3.20 0.18 5.26
N GLN A 63 3.25 -0.95 5.97
CA GLN A 63 2.69 -2.22 5.48
C GLN A 63 1.19 -2.09 5.22
N LYS A 64 0.42 -1.56 6.16
CA LYS A 64 -1.02 -1.32 5.96
C LYS A 64 -1.31 -0.40 4.77
N ARG A 65 -0.50 0.63 4.57
CA ARG A 65 -0.63 1.53 3.42
C ARG A 65 -0.33 0.78 2.12
N ARG A 66 0.73 -0.02 2.09
CA ARG A 66 1.10 -0.84 0.94
C ARG A 66 0.02 -1.86 0.61
N GLU A 67 -0.48 -2.60 1.58
CA GLU A 67 -1.59 -3.55 1.41
C GLU A 67 -2.85 -2.90 0.83
N ARG A 68 -3.19 -1.68 1.27
CA ARG A 68 -4.31 -0.92 0.69
C ARG A 68 -4.07 -0.54 -0.76
N LEU A 69 -2.85 -0.14 -1.11
CA LEU A 69 -2.48 0.18 -2.49
C LEU A 69 -2.46 -1.08 -3.35
N ASP A 70 -1.87 -2.17 -2.85
CA ASP A 70 -1.81 -3.47 -3.52
C ASP A 70 -3.22 -4.04 -3.75
N ALA A 71 -4.17 -3.83 -2.84
CA ALA A 71 -5.58 -4.20 -3.04
C ALA A 71 -6.28 -3.39 -4.14
N VAL A 72 -5.88 -2.12 -4.34
CA VAL A 72 -6.37 -1.29 -5.45
C VAL A 72 -5.69 -1.69 -6.76
N GLU A 73 -4.40 -2.03 -6.71
CA GLU A 73 -3.61 -2.47 -7.86
C GLU A 73 -4.03 -3.86 -8.35
N SER A 74 -4.32 -4.80 -7.44
CA SER A 74 -4.76 -6.16 -7.79
C SER A 74 -6.14 -6.21 -8.44
N ALA A 75 -6.95 -5.16 -8.28
CA ALA A 75 -8.17 -4.99 -9.06
C ALA A 75 -7.92 -4.66 -10.54
N LYS A 76 -6.69 -4.25 -10.91
CA LYS A 76 -6.27 -4.08 -12.30
C LYS A 76 -6.01 -5.46 -12.90
N LYS A 77 -6.43 -5.66 -14.16
CA LYS A 77 -6.17 -6.90 -14.89
C LYS A 77 -4.68 -7.03 -15.20
N ASP A 78 -4.20 -8.27 -15.30
CA ASP A 78 -2.83 -8.59 -15.70
C ASP A 78 -2.45 -7.92 -17.03
N ILE A 79 -1.17 -7.59 -17.20
CA ILE A 79 -0.62 -7.05 -18.46
C ILE A 79 -0.38 -8.20 -19.44
N ALA A 80 -1.44 -8.91 -19.80
CA ALA A 80 -1.44 -9.98 -20.79
C ALA A 80 -2.04 -9.50 -22.11
N PHE A 81 -1.69 -10.17 -23.20
CA PHE A 81 -2.30 -9.90 -24.50
C PHE A 81 -3.83 -10.09 -24.42
N GLY A 82 -4.61 -9.08 -24.77
CA GLY A 82 -6.07 -9.09 -24.67
C GLY A 82 -6.65 -8.43 -23.41
N SER A 83 -5.82 -8.05 -22.44
CA SER A 83 -6.28 -7.29 -21.26
C SER A 83 -6.34 -5.78 -21.49
N GLN A 84 -5.92 -5.29 -22.67
CA GLN A 84 -5.93 -3.87 -22.99
C GLN A 84 -7.34 -3.28 -22.96
N ILE A 85 -7.48 -2.12 -22.32
CA ILE A 85 -8.75 -1.38 -22.29
C ILE A 85 -8.97 -0.52 -23.54
N ARG A 86 -7.90 -0.21 -24.28
CA ARG A 86 -7.95 0.70 -25.42
C ARG A 86 -6.84 0.35 -26.42
N SER A 87 -7.17 0.38 -27.70
CA SER A 87 -6.21 0.26 -28.80
C SER A 87 -5.97 1.61 -29.43
N TYR A 88 -4.69 1.98 -29.59
CA TYR A 88 -4.24 3.14 -30.35
C TYR A 88 -3.57 2.62 -31.62
N VAL A 89 -4.25 2.73 -32.76
CA VAL A 89 -3.75 2.27 -34.05
C VAL A 89 -3.26 3.49 -34.81
N MET A 90 -1.95 3.72 -34.89
CA MET A 90 -1.40 4.89 -35.61
C MET A 90 -1.30 4.67 -37.12
N HIS A 91 -1.21 3.43 -37.59
CA HIS A 91 -1.24 3.09 -39.01
C HIS A 91 -1.94 1.75 -39.20
N PRO A 92 -2.71 1.55 -40.29
CA PRO A 92 -2.93 2.48 -41.40
C PRO A 92 -4.08 3.48 -41.20
N TYR A 93 -5.07 3.17 -40.36
CA TYR A 93 -6.33 3.93 -40.27
C TYR A 93 -6.37 5.03 -39.19
N ARG A 94 -5.29 5.21 -38.41
CA ARG A 94 -5.18 6.25 -37.36
C ARG A 94 -6.44 6.33 -36.47
N MET A 95 -6.65 5.36 -35.59
CA MET A 95 -7.85 5.28 -34.76
C MET A 95 -7.57 4.87 -33.31
N VAL A 96 -8.26 5.50 -32.37
CA VAL A 96 -8.30 5.12 -30.95
C VAL A 96 -9.64 4.47 -30.65
N LYS A 97 -9.64 3.27 -30.07
CA LYS A 97 -10.86 2.53 -29.72
C LYS A 97 -10.80 2.05 -28.27
N ASP A 98 -11.75 2.47 -27.43
CA ASP A 98 -11.90 1.98 -26.05
C ASP A 98 -12.78 0.72 -26.05
N HIS A 99 -12.20 -0.43 -25.69
CA HIS A 99 -12.88 -1.74 -25.73
C HIS A 99 -13.96 -1.90 -24.66
N ARG A 100 -13.95 -1.06 -23.62
CA ARG A 100 -14.94 -1.13 -22.53
C ARG A 100 -16.24 -0.44 -22.87
N THR A 101 -16.18 0.60 -23.70
CA THR A 101 -17.32 1.46 -24.08
C THR A 101 -17.65 1.39 -25.57
N LYS A 102 -16.77 0.79 -26.38
CA LYS A 102 -16.81 0.80 -27.86
C LYS A 102 -16.73 2.20 -28.47
N PHE A 103 -16.40 3.22 -27.68
CA PHE A 103 -16.21 4.58 -28.18
C PHE A 103 -14.91 4.67 -28.98
N GLU A 104 -14.96 5.34 -30.13
CA GLU A 104 -13.83 5.48 -31.05
C GLU A 104 -13.59 6.94 -31.42
N VAL A 105 -12.31 7.26 -31.66
CA VAL A 105 -11.84 8.59 -32.07
C VAL A 105 -10.88 8.41 -33.24
N GLY A 106 -11.16 9.06 -34.37
CA GLY A 106 -10.34 8.99 -35.57
C GLY A 106 -9.12 9.93 -35.58
N ASP A 107 -9.03 10.85 -34.63
CA ASP A 107 -7.87 11.73 -34.49
C ASP A 107 -6.98 11.26 -33.34
N VAL A 108 -5.95 10.47 -33.68
CA VAL A 108 -5.03 9.89 -32.70
C VAL A 108 -4.15 10.95 -32.06
N ASP A 109 -3.68 11.93 -32.84
CA ASP A 109 -2.72 12.93 -32.36
C ASP A 109 -3.37 13.79 -31.28
N ARG A 110 -4.60 14.26 -31.52
CA ARG A 110 -5.38 15.03 -30.55
C ARG A 110 -5.58 14.29 -29.21
N VAL A 111 -5.82 12.97 -29.27
CA VAL A 111 -5.98 12.14 -28.06
C VAL A 111 -4.63 11.95 -27.35
N MET A 112 -3.54 11.82 -28.09
CA MET A 112 -2.18 11.73 -27.54
C MET A 112 -1.72 13.05 -26.92
N ASP A 113 -2.16 14.18 -27.46
CA ASP A 113 -1.92 15.53 -26.95
C ASP A 113 -2.76 15.87 -25.70
N GLY A 114 -3.62 14.95 -25.26
CA GLY A 114 -4.30 15.01 -23.97
C GLY A 114 -5.81 15.21 -24.01
N ASP A 115 -6.44 15.25 -25.20
CA ASP A 115 -7.92 15.29 -25.28
C ASP A 115 -8.55 13.92 -24.95
N LEU A 116 -8.64 13.64 -23.66
CA LEU A 116 -9.16 12.39 -23.11
C LEU A 116 -10.60 12.52 -22.58
N ASP A 117 -11.17 13.72 -22.60
CA ASP A 117 -12.42 14.03 -21.89
C ASP A 117 -13.60 13.20 -22.40
N ALA A 118 -13.72 13.07 -23.72
CA ALA A 118 -14.77 12.26 -24.35
C ALA A 118 -14.69 10.79 -23.93
N LEU A 119 -13.47 10.24 -23.86
CA LEU A 119 -13.21 8.85 -23.46
C LEU A 119 -13.50 8.63 -21.98
N ILE A 120 -13.09 9.57 -21.12
CA ILE A 120 -13.35 9.52 -19.67
C ILE A 120 -14.85 9.61 -19.40
N LYS A 121 -15.54 10.55 -20.02
CA LYS A 121 -16.99 10.73 -19.87
C LYS A 121 -17.76 9.47 -20.29
N ALA A 122 -17.41 8.89 -21.44
CA ALA A 122 -18.02 7.63 -21.90
C ALA A 122 -17.83 6.50 -20.87
N ALA A 123 -16.62 6.37 -20.31
CA ALA A 123 -16.33 5.35 -19.29
C ALA A 123 -17.09 5.59 -17.98
N LEU A 124 -17.18 6.84 -17.50
CA LEU A 124 -17.92 7.17 -16.29
C LEU A 124 -19.42 6.91 -16.44
N VAL A 125 -20.01 7.26 -17.59
CA VAL A 125 -21.42 6.98 -17.90
C VAL A 125 -21.67 5.46 -17.96
N ALA A 126 -20.81 4.70 -18.64
CA ALA A 126 -20.93 3.24 -18.70
C ALA A 126 -20.77 2.59 -17.32
N ARG A 127 -19.87 3.11 -16.47
CA ARG A 127 -19.69 2.65 -15.09
C ARG A 127 -20.93 2.94 -14.24
N ALA A 128 -21.50 4.14 -14.33
CA ALA A 128 -22.72 4.51 -13.61
C ALA A 128 -23.93 3.66 -14.04
N ARG A 129 -23.99 3.26 -15.31
CA ARG A 129 -25.02 2.36 -15.85
C ARG A 129 -24.76 0.88 -15.59
N GLY A 130 -23.61 0.51 -15.02
CA GLY A 130 -23.21 -0.89 -14.81
C GLY A 130 -22.87 -1.67 -16.10
N THR A 131 -22.77 -0.99 -17.25
CA THR A 131 -22.52 -1.62 -18.56
C THR A 131 -21.04 -1.63 -18.95
N LEU A 132 -20.16 -1.10 -18.10
CA LEU A 132 -18.72 -1.04 -18.34
C LEU A 132 -18.14 -2.46 -18.53
N GLY A 133 -17.61 -2.75 -19.72
CA GLY A 133 -17.00 -4.05 -20.02
C GLY A 133 -17.98 -5.16 -20.46
N GLN A 134 -19.30 -4.96 -20.38
CA GLN A 134 -20.27 -5.90 -20.95
C GLN A 134 -20.18 -5.97 -22.49
N ALA A 135 -19.62 -4.93 -23.10
CA ALA A 135 -19.49 -4.83 -24.55
C ALA A 135 -18.50 -5.87 -25.14
N ALA A 136 -17.66 -6.51 -24.32
CA ALA A 136 -16.68 -7.52 -24.75
C ALA A 136 -17.24 -8.95 -24.82
N ALA A 137 -18.42 -9.23 -24.27
CA ALA A 137 -18.99 -10.59 -24.20
C ALA A 137 -19.87 -10.97 -25.40
N GLY A 138 -19.72 -10.30 -26.55
CA GLY A 138 -20.61 -10.47 -27.70
C GLY A 138 -19.89 -10.48 -29.05
N ALA A 139 -18.68 -11.01 -29.10
CA ALA A 139 -17.94 -11.21 -30.35
C ALA A 139 -17.21 -12.57 -30.28
N ASP A 140 -18.00 -13.64 -30.34
CA ASP A 140 -17.61 -14.96 -30.82
C ASP A 140 -18.56 -15.31 -31.98
#